data_AF-A0A7W1TTF6-F1
#
_entry.id   AF-A0A7W1TTF6-F1
#
_cell.length_a   1.000
_cell.length_b   1.000
_cell.length_c   1.000
_cell.angle_alpha   90.00
_cell.angle_beta   90.00
_cell.angle_gamma   90.00
#
_symmetry.space_group_name_H-M   'P 1'
#
loop_
_entity.id
_entity.type
_entity.pdbx_description
1 polymer ?
#
loop_
_entity_poly.entity_id
_entity_poly.type
_entity_poly.pdbx_seq_one_letter_code
_entity_poly.pdbx_strand_id
1 'polypeptide(L)'
;MQPLRVPPRLRERLGNDESDDLALLLQTASSGWRNDVLTLAPDRFGQVLATEAGRLRVEMFNGDAAIRHELVETRAMFRQELAETRAALREDMSALRVEVLRWSFLFWLGQIATIAALLSYYR
;
A
#
# COMPACT_ATOMS: atom_id res chain seq x y z
N MET A 1 45.79 -14.95 24.92
CA MET A 1 44.49 -15.57 25.28
C MET A 1 44.77 -16.60 26.37
N GLN A 2 43.95 -16.66 27.43
CA GLN A 2 44.20 -17.58 28.54
C GLN A 2 43.92 -19.03 28.09
N PRO A 3 44.75 -20.01 28.48
CA PRO A 3 44.47 -21.42 28.22
C PRO A 3 43.18 -21.82 28.95
N LEU A 4 42.38 -22.67 28.31
CA LEU A 4 41.13 -23.17 28.87
C LEU A 4 41.44 -23.89 30.19
N ARG A 5 41.03 -23.33 31.34
CA ARG A 5 41.31 -23.95 32.64
C ARG A 5 40.45 -25.20 32.81
N VAL A 6 41.10 -26.37 32.78
CA VAL A 6 40.43 -27.64 33.04
C VAL A 6 39.95 -27.69 34.50
N PRO A 7 38.68 -28.03 34.76
CA PRO A 7 38.16 -28.20 36.11
C PRO A 7 38.96 -29.23 36.92
N PRO A 8 39.18 -29.02 38.23
CA PRO A 8 40.03 -29.90 39.05
C PRO A 8 39.53 -31.35 39.10
N ARG A 9 38.22 -31.57 39.06
CA ARG A 9 37.61 -32.92 39.04
C ARG A 9 37.90 -33.72 37.77
N LEU A 10 38.05 -33.04 36.63
CA LEU A 10 38.44 -33.67 35.36
C LEU A 10 39.93 -34.01 35.39
N ARG A 11 40.74 -33.10 35.95
CA ARG A 11 42.19 -33.25 36.10
C ARG A 11 42.60 -34.42 36.98
N GLU A 12 41.87 -34.64 38.06
CA GLU A 12 42.07 -35.74 38.99
C GLU A 12 41.71 -37.11 38.39
N ARG A 13 40.82 -37.14 37.38
CA ARG A 13 40.33 -38.36 36.73
C ARG A 13 41.09 -38.74 35.46
N LEU A 14 41.54 -37.76 34.68
CA LEU A 14 42.30 -37.94 33.43
C LEU A 14 43.82 -37.87 33.64
N GLY A 15 44.28 -37.35 34.77
CA GLY A 15 45.69 -37.00 34.93
C GLY A 15 46.02 -35.62 34.34
N ASN A 16 47.13 -35.06 34.78
CA ASN A 16 47.53 -33.68 34.45
C ASN A 16 47.77 -33.49 32.95
N ASP A 17 48.54 -34.40 32.34
CA ASP A 17 48.98 -34.29 30.94
C ASP A 17 47.83 -34.51 29.95
N GLU A 18 46.98 -35.53 30.16
CA GLU A 18 45.82 -35.78 29.30
C GLU A 18 44.77 -34.66 29.36
N SER A 19 44.67 -34.01 30.52
CA SER A 19 43.78 -32.86 30.72
C SER A 19 44.25 -31.65 29.93
N ASP A 20 45.56 -31.38 29.93
CA ASP A 20 46.15 -30.27 29.20
C ASP A 20 46.06 -30.50 27.68
N ASP A 21 46.25 -31.74 27.20
CA ASP A 21 46.04 -32.10 25.79
C ASP A 21 44.57 -31.92 25.36
N LEU A 22 43.61 -32.36 26.18
CA LEU A 22 42.19 -32.15 25.90
C LEU A 22 41.82 -30.66 25.86
N ALA A 23 42.38 -29.85 26.77
CA ALA A 23 42.20 -28.40 26.75
C ALA A 23 42.75 -27.77 25.48
N LEU A 24 43.91 -28.25 24.99
CA LEU A 24 44.53 -27.77 23.78
C LEU A 24 43.73 -28.15 22.53
N LEU A 25 43.20 -29.37 22.47
CA LEU A 25 42.28 -29.81 21.40
C LEU A 25 41.00 -28.98 21.37
N LEU A 26 40.37 -28.75 22.52
CA LEU A 26 39.17 -27.91 22.63
C LEU A 26 39.45 -26.46 22.25
N GLN A 27 40.60 -25.92 22.66
CA GLN A 27 40.99 -24.56 22.30
C GLN A 27 41.25 -24.42 20.80
N THR A 28 41.87 -25.43 20.18
CA THR A 28 42.12 -25.49 18.74
C THR A 28 40.80 -25.58 17.97
N ALA A 29 39.90 -26.49 18.37
CA ALA A 29 38.58 -26.63 17.76
C ALA A 29 37.72 -25.36 17.93
N SER A 30 37.73 -24.74 19.12
CA SER A 30 37.00 -23.49 19.37
C SER A 30 37.54 -22.32 18.55
N SER A 31 38.86 -22.24 18.40
CA SER A 31 39.51 -21.19 17.60
C SER A 31 39.25 -21.38 16.10
N GLY A 32 39.30 -22.63 15.61
CA GLY A 32 38.92 -22.99 14.25
C GLY A 32 37.47 -22.62 13.95
N TRP A 33 36.52 -23.09 14.77
CA TRP A 33 35.11 -22.73 14.63
C TRP A 33 34.87 -21.22 14.67
N ARG A 34 35.53 -20.49 15.58
CA ARG A 34 35.39 -19.04 15.67
C ARG A 34 35.92 -18.36 14.41
N ASN A 35 37.01 -18.86 13.84
CA ASN A 35 37.54 -18.36 12.57
C ASN A 35 36.54 -18.62 11.44
N ASP A 36 36.03 -19.85 11.32
CA ASP A 36 35.04 -20.23 10.31
C ASP A 36 33.76 -19.37 10.40
N VAL A 37 33.29 -19.07 11.61
CA VAL A 37 32.15 -18.18 11.82
C VAL A 37 32.49 -16.75 11.39
N LEU A 38 33.68 -16.25 11.73
CA LEU A 38 34.11 -14.90 11.36
C LEU A 38 34.34 -14.74 9.86
N THR A 39 34.68 -15.82 9.14
CA THR A 39 34.89 -15.78 7.69
C THR A 39 33.61 -16.06 6.92
N LEU A 40 32.82 -17.06 7.32
CA LEU A 40 31.70 -17.56 6.53
C LEU A 40 30.38 -16.85 6.84
N ALA A 41 30.19 -16.40 8.08
CA ALA A 41 28.94 -15.73 8.46
C ALA A 41 28.73 -14.41 7.69
N PRO A 42 29.74 -13.51 7.55
CA PRO A 42 29.56 -12.27 6.80
C PRO A 42 29.13 -12.50 5.35
N ASP A 43 29.73 -13.49 4.67
CA ASP A 43 29.40 -13.81 3.28
C ASP A 43 27.96 -14.31 3.16
N ARG A 44 27.55 -15.24 4.03
CA ARG A 44 26.18 -15.77 4.02
C ARG A 44 25.16 -14.69 4.35
N PHE A 45 25.41 -13.87 5.36
CA PHE A 45 24.53 -12.75 5.70
C PHE A 45 24.48 -11.72 4.57
N GLY A 46 25.61 -11.42 3.93
CA GLY A 46 25.68 -10.53 2.78
C GLY A 46 24.84 -11.03 1.60
N GLN A 47 24.94 -12.32 1.28
CA GLN A 47 24.13 -12.94 0.22
C GLN A 47 22.63 -12.90 0.52
N VAL A 48 22.24 -13.22 1.77
CA VAL A 48 20.84 -13.16 2.19
C VAL A 48 20.33 -11.72 2.13
N LEU A 49 21.07 -10.75 2.68
CA LEU A 49 20.68 -9.34 2.65
C LEU A 49 20.58 -8.79 1.22
N ALA A 50 21.51 -9.15 0.33
CA ALA A 50 21.45 -8.75 -1.08
C ALA A 50 20.20 -9.33 -1.77
N THR A 51 19.87 -10.60 -1.48
CA THR A 51 18.68 -11.27 -2.03
C THR A 51 17.39 -10.61 -1.52
N GLU A 52 17.29 -10.37 -0.21
CA GLU A 52 16.14 -9.74 0.42
C GLU A 52 15.96 -8.29 -0.04
N ALA A 53 17.06 -7.51 -0.16
CA ALA A 53 17.02 -6.16 -0.70
C ALA A 53 16.60 -6.13 -2.17
N GLY A 54 17.04 -7.11 -2.97
CA GLY A 54 16.60 -7.30 -4.34
C GLY A 54 15.09 -7.61 -4.42
N ARG A 55 14.61 -8.54 -3.60
CA ARG A 55 13.18 -8.89 -3.55
C ARG A 55 12.33 -7.70 -3.16
N LEU A 56 12.71 -6.99 -2.10
CA LEU A 56 11.99 -5.80 -1.63
C LEU A 56 11.96 -4.69 -2.71
N ARG A 57 13.05 -4.49 -3.45
CA ARG A 57 13.07 -3.53 -4.57
C ARG A 57 12.08 -3.90 -5.68
N VAL A 58 11.98 -5.18 -6.01
CA VAL A 58 11.01 -5.68 -7.00
C VAL A 58 9.58 -5.52 -6.49
N GLU A 59 9.31 -5.89 -5.23
CA GLU A 59 8.00 -5.72 -4.59
C GLU A 59 7.58 -4.24 -4.56
N MET A 60 8.49 -3.33 -4.22
CA MET A 60 8.23 -1.89 -4.26
C MET A 60 7.91 -1.38 -5.67
N PHE A 61 8.65 -1.82 -6.69
CA PHE A 61 8.40 -1.42 -8.07
C PHE A 61 7.04 -1.91 -8.57
N ASN A 62 6.69 -3.16 -8.26
CA ASN A 62 5.39 -3.72 -8.58
C ASN A 62 4.27 -3.00 -7.82
N GLY A 63 4.48 -2.64 -6.56
CA GLY A 63 3.55 -1.85 -5.77
C GLY A 63 3.30 -0.46 -6.36
N ASP A 64 4.36 0.27 -6.76
CA ASP A 64 4.21 1.59 -7.41
C ASP A 64 3.46 1.47 -8.74
N ALA A 65 3.76 0.44 -9.54
CA ALA A 65 3.06 0.18 -10.79
C ALA A 65 1.56 -0.12 -10.57
N ALA A 66 1.23 -0.94 -9.58
CA ALA A 66 -0.16 -1.27 -9.23
C ALA A 66 -0.92 -0.03 -8.76
N ILE A 67 -0.35 0.77 -7.86
CA ILE A 67 -0.95 2.02 -7.36
C ILE A 67 -1.20 3.00 -8.51
N ARG A 68 -0.24 3.15 -9.43
CA ARG A 68 -0.41 4.00 -10.61
C ARG A 68 -1.53 3.52 -11.51
N HIS A 69 -1.64 2.22 -11.72
CA HIS A 69 -2.70 1.62 -12.52
C HIS A 69 -4.08 1.89 -11.89
N GLU A 70 -4.25 1.55 -10.61
CA GLU A 70 -5.50 1.79 -9.87
C GLU A 70 -5.88 3.27 -9.85
N LEU A 71 -4.90 4.18 -9.70
CA LEU A 71 -5.15 5.62 -9.73
C LEU A 71 -5.65 6.09 -11.11
N VAL A 72 -5.05 5.61 -12.20
CA VAL A 72 -5.48 5.94 -13.56
C VAL A 72 -6.90 5.41 -13.81
N GLU A 73 -7.18 4.18 -13.41
CA GLU A 73 -8.48 3.54 -13.55
C GLU A 73 -9.56 4.28 -12.75
N THR A 74 -9.30 4.55 -11.47
CA THR A 74 -10.21 5.29 -10.58
C THR A 74 -10.49 6.69 -11.12
N ARG A 75 -9.46 7.37 -11.66
CA ARG A 75 -9.61 8.68 -12.27
C ARG A 75 -10.43 8.63 -13.56
N ALA A 76 -10.33 7.56 -14.33
CA ALA A 76 -11.15 7.36 -15.52
C ALA A 76 -12.62 7.13 -15.16
N MET A 77 -12.89 6.23 -14.21
CA MET A 77 -14.24 5.97 -13.69
C MET A 77 -14.89 7.25 -13.15
N PHE A 78 -14.18 7.98 -12.29
CA PHE A 78 -14.69 9.23 -11.72
C PHE A 78 -15.01 10.29 -12.78
N ARG A 79 -14.18 10.40 -13.83
CA ARG A 79 -14.45 11.32 -14.94
C ARG A 79 -15.70 10.92 -15.72
N GLN A 80 -15.90 9.62 -15.93
CA GLN A 80 -17.07 9.09 -16.61
C GLN A 80 -18.33 9.38 -15.79
N GLU A 81 -18.33 9.04 -14.50
CA GLU A 81 -19.45 9.29 -13.59
C GLU A 81 -19.81 10.79 -13.51
N LEU A 82 -18.80 11.68 -13.47
CA LEU A 82 -19.03 13.12 -13.53
C LEU A 82 -19.63 13.58 -14.87
N ALA A 83 -19.22 12.99 -15.99
CA ALA A 83 -19.76 13.33 -17.30
C ALA A 83 -21.23 12.89 -17.41
N GLU A 84 -21.53 11.67 -16.95
CA GLU A 84 -22.89 11.12 -16.89
C GLU A 84 -23.78 11.97 -15.97
N THR A 85 -23.31 12.28 -14.76
CA THR A 85 -24.05 13.13 -13.81
C THR A 85 -24.32 14.52 -14.39
N ARG A 86 -23.35 15.13 -15.08
CA ARG A 86 -23.55 16.44 -15.75
C ARG A 86 -24.55 16.36 -16.90
N ALA A 87 -24.54 15.27 -17.66
CA ALA A 87 -25.50 15.07 -18.74
C ALA A 87 -26.92 14.93 -18.18
N ALA A 88 -27.11 14.09 -17.16
CA ALA A 88 -28.39 13.93 -16.48
C ALA A 88 -28.92 15.25 -15.90
N LEU A 89 -28.08 16.00 -15.18
CA LEU A 89 -28.46 17.32 -14.65
C LEU A 89 -28.87 18.30 -15.76
N ARG A 90 -28.21 18.26 -16.92
CA ARG A 90 -28.56 19.13 -18.05
C ARG A 90 -29.91 18.73 -18.65
N GLU A 91 -30.18 17.44 -18.74
CA GLU A 91 -31.47 16.91 -19.18
C GLU A 91 -32.60 17.34 -18.23
N ASP A 92 -32.44 17.12 -16.93
CA ASP A 92 -33.40 17.53 -15.90
C ASP A 92 -33.68 19.03 -15.95
N MET A 93 -32.64 19.85 -16.06
CA MET A 93 -32.78 21.30 -16.18
C MET A 93 -33.53 21.71 -17.46
N SER A 94 -33.35 20.97 -18.56
CA SER A 94 -34.08 21.24 -19.80
C SER A 94 -35.56 20.85 -19.68
N ALA A 95 -35.86 19.72 -19.04
CA ALA A 95 -37.22 19.26 -18.79
C ALA A 95 -37.97 20.25 -17.89
N LEU A 96 -37.34 20.67 -16.77
CA LEU A 96 -37.91 21.68 -15.87
C LEU A 96 -38.17 23.01 -16.58
N ARG A 97 -37.26 23.47 -17.45
CA ARG A 97 -37.48 24.69 -18.24
C ARG A 97 -38.71 24.57 -19.13
N VAL A 98 -38.88 23.44 -19.83
CA VAL A 98 -40.04 23.20 -20.69
C VAL A 98 -41.33 23.17 -19.87
N GLU A 99 -41.32 22.49 -18.72
CA GLU A 99 -42.47 22.42 -17.84
C GLU A 99 -42.88 23.79 -17.30
N VAL A 100 -41.92 24.58 -16.80
CA VAL A 100 -42.15 25.95 -16.33
C VAL A 100 -42.73 26.82 -17.44
N LEU A 101 -42.21 26.69 -18.67
CA LEU A 101 -42.72 27.45 -19.82
C LEU A 101 -44.17 27.06 -20.16
N ARG A 102 -44.47 25.75 -20.19
CA ARG A 102 -45.81 25.22 -20.44
C ARG A 102 -46.84 25.76 -19.44
N TRP A 103 -46.52 25.70 -18.14
CA TRP A 103 -47.41 26.20 -17.09
C TRP A 103 -47.54 27.73 -17.12
N SER A 104 -46.46 28.44 -17.44
CA SER A 104 -46.49 29.91 -17.60
C SER A 104 -47.44 30.33 -18.72
N PHE A 105 -47.39 29.67 -19.89
CA PHE A 105 -48.30 29.95 -21.00
C PHE A 105 -49.76 29.68 -20.63
N LEU A 106 -50.04 28.56 -19.96
CA LEU A 106 -51.40 28.23 -19.52
C LEU A 106 -51.95 29.27 -18.54
N PHE A 107 -51.11 29.69 -17.59
CA PHE A 107 -51.44 30.77 -16.67
C PHE A 107 -51.74 32.08 -17.40
N TRP A 108 -50.88 32.50 -18.33
CA TRP A 108 -51.07 33.73 -19.10
C TRP A 108 -52.33 33.72 -19.97
N LEU A 109 -52.68 32.59 -20.60
CA LEU A 109 -53.93 32.45 -21.33
C LEU A 109 -55.15 32.68 -20.42
N GLY A 110 -55.10 32.17 -19.20
CA GLY A 110 -56.12 32.45 -18.18
C GLY A 110 -56.23 33.94 -17.85
N GLN A 111 -55.10 34.62 -17.61
CA GLN A 111 -55.07 36.07 -17.34
C GLN A 111 -55.62 36.90 -18.52
N ILE A 112 -55.28 36.54 -19.76
CA ILE A 112 -55.80 37.24 -20.95
C ILE A 112 -57.32 37.07 -21.05
N ALA A 113 -57.83 35.86 -20.81
CA ALA A 113 -59.27 35.58 -20.84
C ALA A 113 -60.04 36.38 -19.78
N THR A 114 -59.51 36.49 -18.55
CA THR A 114 -60.15 37.29 -17.50
C THR A 114 -60.15 38.78 -17.81
N ILE A 115 -59.03 39.33 -18.33
CA ILE A 115 -58.95 40.74 -18.75
C ILE A 115 -59.91 41.01 -19.91
N ALA A 116 -59.98 40.12 -20.90
CA ALA A 116 -60.91 40.25 -22.02
C ALA A 116 -62.38 40.22 -21.57
N ALA A 117 -62.73 39.34 -20.63
CA ALA A 117 -64.06 39.27 -20.04
C ALA A 117 -64.40 40.57 -19.27
N LEU A 118 -63.45 41.11 -18.49
CA LEU A 118 -63.64 42.36 -17.77
C LEU A 118 -63.84 43.56 -18.71
N LEU A 119 -63.03 43.65 -19.78
CA LEU A 119 -63.17 44.69 -20.80
C LEU A 119 -64.49 44.59 -21.57
N SER A 120 -64.95 43.36 -21.88
CA SER A 120 -66.26 43.14 -22.51
C SER A 120 -67.42 43.49 -21.59
N TYR A 121 -67.26 43.41 -20.27
CA TYR A 121 -68.31 43.75 -19.31
C TYR A 121 -68.45 45.27 -19.13
N TYR A 122 -67.36 46.03 -19.29
CA TYR A 122 -67.34 47.49 -19.10
C TYR A 122 -67.52 48.29 -20.40
N ARG A 123 -67.74 47.62 -21.53
CA ARG A 123 -68.00 48.21 -22.85
C ARG A 123 -69.46 47.98 -23.25
#